data_AF-A0A0S8HTX0-F1
#
_entry.id   AF-A0A0S8HTX0-F1
#
_cell.length_a   1.000
_cell.length_b   1.000
_cell.length_c   1.000
_cell.angle_alpha   90.00
_cell.angle_beta   90.00
_cell.angle_gamma   90.00
#
_symmetry.space_group_name_H-M   'P 1'
#
loop_
_entity.id
_entity.type
_entity.pdbx_description
1 polymer ?
#
loop_
_entity_poly.entity_id
_entity_poly.type
_entity_poly.pdbx_seq_one_letter_code
_entity_poly.pdbx_strand_id
1 'polypeptide(L)'
;MSDGISRRSFLRSGVLGAAGAVVHRDSGRGYTSQSRPRIQEYRMLGRTGIRVSDVSLGAGVSQEPAVINHALDLGVNYVDTGENYFRGQSERVIGEVAKRRRKDFFITTKLEVHKNHTEEQLIDRFHGCLERLQTDHVDILMFHNPVDKEGRSF
;
A
#
# COMPACT_ATOMS: atom_id res chain seq x y z
N MET A 1 38.05 -2.18 -8.66
CA MET A 1 37.51 -0.82 -8.89
C MET A 1 36.60 -0.93 -10.09
N SER A 2 35.28 -0.85 -9.89
CA SER A 2 34.29 -1.10 -10.94
C SER A 2 34.03 0.18 -11.73
N ASP A 3 34.50 0.24 -12.97
CA ASP A 3 34.14 1.31 -13.89
C ASP A 3 32.69 1.14 -14.33
N GLY A 4 31.81 1.96 -13.77
CA GLY A 4 30.39 2.01 -14.09
C GLY A 4 30.15 2.55 -15.51
N ILE A 5 29.19 1.95 -16.21
CA ILE A 5 28.75 2.38 -17.54
C ILE A 5 28.28 3.84 -17.46
N SER A 6 28.96 4.72 -18.19
CA SER A 6 28.59 6.14 -18.28
C SER A 6 27.27 6.32 -19.04
N ARG A 7 26.46 7.30 -18.63
CA ARG A 7 25.21 7.73 -19.31
C ARG A 7 25.41 7.93 -20.83
N ARG A 8 26.60 8.35 -21.24
CA ARG A 8 26.95 8.57 -22.66
C ARG A 8 27.17 7.27 -23.44
N SER A 9 27.65 6.21 -22.75
CA SER A 9 27.78 4.87 -23.32
C SER A 9 26.40 4.21 -23.49
N PHE A 10 25.50 4.40 -22.53
CA PHE A 10 24.13 3.87 -22.60
C PHE A 10 23.34 4.38 -23.81
N LEU A 11 23.40 5.69 -24.09
CA LEU A 11 22.69 6.29 -25.23
C LEU A 11 23.26 5.87 -26.59
N ARG A 12 24.56 5.63 -26.69
CA ARG A 12 25.16 5.11 -27.94
C ARG A 12 24.76 3.67 -28.20
N SER A 13 24.67 2.83 -27.17
CA SER A 13 24.19 1.45 -27.30
C SER A 13 22.72 1.37 -27.72
N GLY A 14 21.91 2.39 -27.40
CA GLY A 14 20.50 2.47 -27.83
C GLY A 14 20.32 2.64 -29.35
N VAL A 15 21.28 3.25 -30.05
CA VAL A 15 21.16 3.53 -31.50
C VAL A 15 21.45 2.28 -32.36
N LEU A 16 22.26 1.34 -31.86
CA LEU A 16 22.54 0.07 -32.54
C LEU A 16 21.39 -0.96 -32.45
N GLY A 17 20.42 -0.76 -31.55
CA GLY A 17 19.22 -1.60 -31.47
C GLY A 17 18.22 -1.37 -32.61
N ALA A 18 18.34 -0.26 -33.36
CA ALA A 18 17.39 0.12 -34.41
C ALA A 18 17.57 -0.65 -35.74
N ALA A 19 18.69 -1.37 -35.93
CA ALA A 19 18.92 -2.15 -37.15
C ALA A 19 18.28 -3.55 -37.12
N GLY A 20 17.78 -4.01 -35.97
CA GLY A 20 17.00 -5.26 -35.84
C GLY A 20 15.50 -5.09 -36.08
N ALA A 21 15.04 -3.89 -36.39
CA ALA A 21 13.62 -3.53 -36.49
C ALA A 21 13.04 -3.74 -37.90
N VAL A 22 13.42 -4.81 -38.60
CA VAL A 22 12.79 -5.18 -39.87
C VAL A 22 12.44 -6.67 -39.85
N VAL A 23 11.15 -6.93 -39.96
CA VAL A 23 10.45 -8.23 -39.96
C VAL A 23 10.21 -8.87 -38.58
N HIS A 24 9.22 -8.34 -37.87
CA HIS A 24 8.26 -9.23 -37.20
C HIS A 24 6.85 -8.86 -37.67
N ARG A 25 6.27 -9.76 -38.47
CA ARG A 25 4.85 -9.78 -38.84
C ARG A 25 4.01 -9.44 -37.61
N ASP A 26 3.13 -8.47 -37.79
CA ASP A 26 2.04 -8.15 -36.88
C ASP A 26 1.12 -9.37 -36.79
N SER A 27 1.54 -10.32 -35.94
CA SER A 27 0.74 -11.45 -35.51
C SER A 27 -0.08 -10.85 -34.39
N GLY A 28 -1.23 -10.29 -34.74
CA GLY A 28 -2.15 -9.64 -33.81
C GLY A 28 -2.18 -10.42 -32.51
N ARG A 29 -1.45 -9.91 -31.52
CA ARG A 29 -1.35 -10.53 -30.21
C ARG A 29 -2.68 -10.16 -29.57
N GLY A 30 -3.69 -10.97 -29.88
CA GLY A 30 -4.99 -10.87 -29.26
C GLY A 30 -4.74 -10.72 -27.77
N TYR A 31 -5.33 -9.69 -27.18
CA TYR A 31 -5.41 -9.58 -25.73
C TYR A 31 -6.22 -10.81 -25.31
N THR A 32 -5.55 -11.95 -25.13
CA THR A 32 -6.16 -13.17 -24.63
C THR A 32 -6.91 -12.73 -23.40
N SER A 33 -8.23 -12.96 -23.36
CA SER A 33 -9.10 -12.68 -22.22
C SER A 33 -8.30 -12.91 -20.95
N GLN A 34 -7.77 -11.84 -20.36
CA GLN A 34 -7.02 -11.96 -19.13
C GLN A 34 -8.08 -12.36 -18.14
N SER A 35 -7.97 -13.58 -17.60
CA SER A 35 -8.82 -14.05 -16.52
C SER A 35 -8.97 -12.92 -15.50
N ARG A 36 -10.19 -12.67 -15.01
CA ARG A 36 -10.48 -11.57 -14.08
C ARG A 36 -9.35 -11.43 -13.04
N PRO A 37 -8.88 -10.20 -12.76
CA PRO A 37 -7.87 -9.96 -11.73
C PRO A 37 -8.26 -10.65 -10.42
N ARG A 38 -7.32 -11.38 -9.84
CA ARG A 38 -7.48 -12.11 -8.58
C ARG A 38 -6.15 -12.14 -7.84
N ILE A 39 -6.22 -12.25 -6.52
CA ILE A 39 -5.05 -12.55 -5.68
C ILE A 39 -4.46 -13.90 -6.13
N GLN A 40 -3.15 -13.94 -6.39
CA GLN A 40 -2.49 -15.19 -6.79
C GLN A 40 -1.98 -15.96 -5.57
N GLU A 41 -1.54 -15.24 -4.55
CA GLU A 41 -1.03 -15.84 -3.32
C GLU A 41 -1.13 -14.89 -2.13
N TYR A 42 -1.04 -15.47 -0.93
CA TYR A 42 -0.84 -14.75 0.32
C TYR A 42 0.57 -14.98 0.81
N ARG A 43 1.31 -13.93 1.16
CA ARG A 43 2.72 -13.97 1.59
C ARG A 43 2.84 -13.58 3.06
N MET A 44 3.87 -14.11 3.74
CA MET A 44 4.17 -13.72 5.12
C MET A 44 4.67 -12.28 5.15
N LEU A 45 4.07 -11.43 5.99
CA LEU A 45 4.54 -10.06 6.19
C LEU A 45 5.71 -10.04 7.19
N GLY A 46 6.94 -10.01 6.68
CA GLY A 46 8.14 -10.00 7.52
C GLY A 46 8.17 -11.19 8.49
N ARG A 47 8.24 -10.90 9.79
CA ARG A 47 8.25 -11.91 10.87
C ARG A 47 7.01 -11.85 11.76
N THR A 48 5.91 -11.25 11.28
CA THR A 48 4.72 -10.98 12.10
C THR A 48 3.81 -12.18 12.28
N GLY A 49 3.94 -13.22 11.44
CA GLY A 49 2.97 -14.33 11.38
C GLY A 49 1.73 -14.03 10.52
N ILE A 50 1.58 -12.80 10.02
CA ILE A 50 0.43 -12.35 9.22
C ILE A 50 0.62 -12.75 7.75
N ARG A 51 -0.40 -13.36 7.12
CA ARG A 51 -0.42 -13.70 5.69
C ARG A 51 -1.23 -12.68 4.91
N VAL A 52 -0.56 -11.79 4.18
CA VAL A 52 -1.18 -10.72 3.39
C VAL A 52 -1.25 -11.10 1.91
N SER A 53 -2.29 -10.66 1.20
CA SER A 53 -2.42 -10.85 -0.25
C SER A 53 -1.26 -10.19 -1.00
N ASP A 54 -0.88 -10.77 -2.14
CA ASP A 54 0.15 -10.24 -3.04
C ASP A 54 -0.16 -8.84 -3.62
N VAL A 55 -1.44 -8.44 -3.54
CA VAL A 55 -1.92 -7.07 -3.77
C VAL A 55 -2.65 -6.57 -2.52
N SER A 56 -2.34 -5.36 -2.09
CA SER A 56 -2.98 -4.67 -0.96
C SER A 56 -3.80 -3.47 -1.41
N LEU A 57 -4.77 -3.05 -0.58
CA LEU A 57 -5.56 -1.84 -0.83
C LEU A 57 -5.03 -0.66 -0.01
N GLY A 58 -4.46 0.33 -0.70
CA GLY A 58 -4.22 1.65 -0.10
C GLY A 58 -5.51 2.46 -0.07
N ALA A 59 -6.14 2.60 1.10
CA ALA A 59 -7.42 3.28 1.26
C ALA A 59 -7.31 4.82 1.25
N GLY A 60 -6.11 5.37 1.09
CA GLY A 60 -5.87 6.80 0.91
C GLY A 60 -6.42 7.37 -0.41
N VAL A 61 -7.10 6.58 -1.24
CA VAL A 61 -7.78 7.03 -2.48
C VAL A 61 -9.26 6.67 -2.54
N SER A 62 -9.75 5.83 -1.63
CA SER A 62 -11.14 5.32 -1.68
C SER A 62 -11.97 5.93 -0.55
N GLN A 63 -12.94 6.76 -0.91
CA GLN A 63 -13.92 7.33 0.02
C GLN A 63 -15.23 6.52 0.08
N GLU A 64 -15.29 5.38 -0.63
CA GLU A 64 -16.50 4.58 -0.76
C GLU A 64 -16.34 3.17 -0.17
N PRO A 65 -17.20 2.75 0.77
CA PRO A 65 -17.17 1.40 1.35
C PRO A 65 -17.31 0.28 0.31
N ALA A 66 -18.00 0.56 -0.81
CA ALA A 66 -18.22 -0.41 -1.89
C ALA A 66 -16.91 -0.88 -2.55
N VAL A 67 -15.93 0.02 -2.69
CA VAL A 67 -14.62 -0.32 -3.28
C VAL A 67 -13.85 -1.26 -2.36
N ILE A 68 -13.86 -0.99 -1.06
CA ILE A 68 -13.22 -1.86 -0.06
C ILE A 68 -13.89 -3.23 -0.08
N ASN A 69 -15.23 -3.29 0.00
CA ASN A 69 -15.95 -4.56 -0.08
C ASN A 69 -15.61 -5.35 -1.35
N HIS A 70 -15.57 -4.69 -2.50
CA HIS A 70 -15.21 -5.35 -3.75
C HIS A 70 -13.78 -5.89 -3.74
N ALA A 71 -12.82 -5.14 -3.19
CA ALA A 71 -11.45 -5.62 -3.04
C ALA A 71 -11.37 -6.86 -2.13
N LEU A 72 -12.09 -6.84 -1.00
CA LEU A 72 -12.19 -7.99 -0.10
C LEU A 72 -12.81 -9.21 -0.81
N ASP A 73 -13.84 -9.00 -1.63
CA ASP A 73 -14.50 -10.07 -2.39
C ASP A 73 -13.59 -10.65 -3.49
N LEU A 74 -12.60 -9.89 -3.96
CA LEU A 74 -11.54 -10.35 -4.87
C LEU A 74 -10.37 -11.05 -4.13
N GLY A 75 -10.44 -11.12 -2.80
CA GLY A 75 -9.48 -11.81 -1.95
C GLY A 75 -8.41 -10.91 -1.31
N VAL A 76 -8.43 -9.60 -1.54
CA VAL A 76 -7.53 -8.67 -0.84
C VAL A 76 -7.81 -8.75 0.65
N ASN A 77 -6.77 -8.90 1.48
CA ASN A 77 -6.94 -8.98 2.93
C ASN A 77 -6.04 -8.01 3.71
N TYR A 78 -5.38 -7.07 3.03
CA TYR A 78 -4.52 -6.08 3.67
C TYR A 78 -4.90 -4.68 3.23
N VAL A 79 -5.41 -3.88 4.17
CA VAL A 79 -5.93 -2.52 3.93
C VAL A 79 -5.10 -1.51 4.72
N ASP A 80 -4.55 -0.54 4.00
CA ASP A 80 -3.63 0.46 4.53
C ASP A 80 -4.26 1.86 4.52
N THR A 81 -4.21 2.56 5.65
CA THR A 81 -4.72 3.93 5.83
C THR A 81 -3.80 4.77 6.72
N GLY A 82 -4.22 5.95 7.16
CA GLY A 82 -3.50 6.81 8.09
C GLY A 82 -4.41 7.89 8.67
N GLU A 83 -4.10 8.35 9.88
CA GLU A 83 -4.97 9.27 10.64
C GLU A 83 -5.32 10.56 9.87
N ASN A 84 -4.37 11.04 9.04
CA ASN A 84 -4.48 12.28 8.30
C ASN A 84 -5.07 12.10 6.89
N TYR A 85 -5.25 10.86 6.41
CA TYR A 85 -5.77 10.61 5.06
C TYR A 85 -7.19 11.14 4.94
N PHE A 86 -7.34 12.17 4.12
CA PHE A 86 -8.58 12.94 3.97
C PHE A 86 -9.18 13.38 5.31
N ARG A 87 -8.36 13.87 6.25
CA ARG A 87 -8.82 14.32 7.59
C ARG A 87 -9.55 13.19 8.36
N GLY A 88 -8.99 11.98 8.29
CA GLY A 88 -9.52 10.78 8.92
C GLY A 88 -10.76 10.18 8.24
N GLN A 89 -11.16 10.64 7.06
CA GLN A 89 -12.28 10.03 6.34
C GLN A 89 -11.95 8.63 5.83
N SER A 90 -10.70 8.37 5.46
CA SER A 90 -10.28 7.02 5.04
C SER A 90 -10.52 5.98 6.15
N GLU A 91 -10.17 6.31 7.40
CA GLU A 91 -10.41 5.44 8.57
C GLU A 91 -11.91 5.22 8.83
N ARG A 92 -12.75 6.26 8.68
CA ARG A 92 -14.20 6.14 8.86
C ARG A 92 -14.83 5.19 7.85
N VAL A 93 -14.44 5.31 6.59
CA VAL A 93 -14.92 4.43 5.51
C VAL A 93 -14.49 2.98 5.74
N ILE A 94 -13.25 2.75 6.20
CA ILE A 94 -12.81 1.40 6.61
C ILE A 94 -13.64 0.91 7.80
N GLY A 95 -13.90 1.76 8.79
CA GLY A 95 -14.66 1.40 9.99
C GLY A 95 -16.08 0.95 9.68
N GLU A 96 -16.74 1.59 8.70
CA GLU A 96 -18.05 1.15 8.20
C GLU A 96 -18.04 -0.29 7.66
N VAL A 97 -16.96 -0.69 6.98
CA VAL A 97 -16.78 -2.06 6.49
C VAL A 97 -16.38 -3.01 7.63
N ALA A 98 -15.49 -2.56 8.53
CA ALA A 98 -15.00 -3.34 9.65
C ALA A 98 -16.12 -3.79 10.61
N LYS A 99 -17.14 -2.95 10.83
CA LYS A 99 -18.35 -3.29 11.61
C LYS A 99 -18.95 -4.66 11.27
N ARG A 100 -18.82 -5.11 10.02
CA ARG A 100 -19.38 -6.38 9.53
C ARG A 100 -18.31 -7.39 9.13
N ARG A 101 -17.11 -6.92 8.77
CA ARG A 101 -16.05 -7.73 8.14
C ARG A 101 -14.70 -7.64 8.84
N ARG A 102 -14.62 -7.18 10.09
CA ARG A 102 -13.34 -6.95 10.80
C ARG A 102 -12.39 -8.15 10.77
N LYS A 103 -12.91 -9.38 10.75
CA LYS A 103 -12.14 -10.62 10.73
C LYS A 103 -11.64 -11.03 9.33
N ASP A 104 -12.15 -10.39 8.28
CA ASP A 104 -11.86 -10.76 6.90
C ASP A 104 -10.54 -10.16 6.39
N PHE A 105 -10.04 -9.12 7.07
CA PHE A 105 -8.87 -8.37 6.62
C PHE A 105 -8.07 -7.77 7.77
N PHE A 106 -6.81 -7.49 7.47
CA PHE A 106 -5.86 -6.81 8.31
C PHE A 106 -5.90 -5.30 8.04
N ILE A 107 -5.91 -4.51 9.11
CA ILE A 107 -5.92 -3.04 9.09
C ILE A 107 -4.55 -2.53 9.53
N THR A 108 -3.96 -1.69 8.69
CA THR A 108 -2.82 -0.83 9.04
C THR A 108 -3.24 0.62 9.09
N THR A 109 -2.93 1.30 10.20
CA THR A 109 -3.00 2.78 10.24
C THR A 109 -1.63 3.36 10.61
N LYS A 110 -1.50 4.66 10.40
CA LYS A 110 -0.25 5.39 10.58
C LYS A 110 -0.47 6.67 11.36
N LEU A 111 0.50 6.97 12.21
CA LEU A 111 0.58 8.23 12.95
C LEU A 111 1.76 9.07 12.45
N GLU A 112 1.56 10.38 12.37
CA GLU A 112 2.67 11.33 12.22
C GLU A 112 3.31 11.64 13.58
N VAL A 113 4.60 11.34 13.68
CA VAL A 113 5.40 11.54 14.90
C VAL A 113 6.37 12.70 14.69
N HIS A 114 6.24 13.73 15.50
CA HIS A 114 7.12 14.90 15.47
C HIS A 114 7.82 15.03 16.82
N LYS A 115 8.95 15.75 16.83
CA LYS A 115 9.81 15.91 18.02
C LYS A 115 9.09 16.50 19.24
N ASN A 116 8.06 17.31 19.00
CA ASN A 116 7.27 17.96 20.03
C ASN A 116 6.06 17.13 20.50
N HIS A 117 5.82 15.95 19.93
CA HIS A 117 4.76 15.06 20.41
C HIS A 117 5.21 14.30 21.65
N THR A 118 4.36 14.29 22.68
CA THR A 118 4.52 13.43 23.85
C THR A 118 3.97 12.03 23.58
N GLU A 119 4.37 11.06 24.38
CA GLU A 119 3.81 9.69 24.32
C GLU A 119 2.28 9.70 24.51
N GLU A 120 1.79 10.42 25.52
CA GLU A 120 0.36 10.59 25.80
C GLU A 120 -0.41 11.13 24.59
N GLN A 121 0.13 12.14 23.91
CA GLN A 121 -0.49 12.68 22.69
C GLN A 121 -0.56 11.67 21.56
N LEU A 122 0.45 10.80 21.42
CA LEU A 122 0.44 9.73 20.40
C LEU A 122 -0.57 8.64 20.75
N ILE A 123 -0.70 8.29 22.03
CA ILE A 123 -1.70 7.33 22.53
C ILE A 123 -3.11 7.88 22.30
N ASP A 124 -3.38 9.14 22.64
CA ASP A 124 -4.68 9.79 22.42
C ASP A 124 -5.06 9.82 20.94
N ARG A 125 -4.09 10.14 20.07
CA ARG A 125 -4.29 10.12 18.62
C ARG A 125 -4.57 8.72 18.09
N PHE A 126 -3.88 7.71 18.62
CA PHE A 126 -4.15 6.31 18.30
C PHE A 126 -5.56 5.90 18.72
N HIS A 127 -6.02 6.29 19.92
CA HIS A 127 -7.42 6.07 20.33
C HIS A 127 -8.40 6.73 19.36
N GLY A 128 -8.12 7.95 18.90
CA GLY A 128 -8.92 8.59 17.85
C GLY A 128 -8.95 7.80 16.53
N CYS A 129 -7.88 7.09 16.17
CA CYS A 129 -7.86 6.19 15.01
C CYS A 129 -8.80 5.00 15.23
N LEU A 130 -8.73 4.35 16.39
CA LEU A 130 -9.59 3.22 16.77
C LEU A 130 -11.07 3.61 16.77
N GLU A 131 -11.41 4.79 17.28
CA GLU A 131 -12.78 5.33 17.23
C GLU A 131 -13.29 5.48 15.80
N ARG A 132 -12.48 6.05 14.90
CA ARG A 132 -12.85 6.22 13.48
C ARG A 132 -12.94 4.88 12.75
N LEU A 133 -12.02 3.96 13.03
CA LEU A 133 -12.00 2.60 12.50
C LEU A 133 -13.06 1.67 13.13
N GLN A 134 -13.72 2.11 14.20
CA GLN A 134 -14.78 1.36 14.88
C GLN A 134 -14.35 -0.06 15.27
N THR A 135 -13.13 -0.19 15.79
CA THR A 135 -12.47 -1.43 16.20
C THR A 135 -11.66 -1.15 17.46
N ASP A 136 -11.40 -2.18 18.26
CA ASP A 136 -10.57 -2.11 19.47
C ASP A 136 -9.07 -2.30 19.19
N HIS A 137 -8.72 -2.75 17.98
CA HIS A 137 -7.34 -2.95 17.56
C HIS A 137 -7.14 -2.72 16.05
N VAL A 138 -5.91 -2.36 15.69
CA VAL A 138 -5.35 -2.50 14.34
C VAL A 138 -4.34 -3.65 14.35
N ASP A 139 -4.10 -4.25 13.19
CA ASP A 139 -3.15 -5.35 13.05
C ASP A 139 -1.71 -4.82 13.01
N ILE A 140 -1.53 -3.61 12.47
CA ILE A 140 -0.24 -2.93 12.40
C ILE A 140 -0.44 -1.43 12.63
N LEU A 141 0.36 -0.87 13.55
CA LEU A 141 0.52 0.58 13.71
C LEU A 141 1.88 0.99 13.17
N MET A 142 1.93 1.98 12.28
CA MET A 142 3.18 2.49 11.73
C MET A 142 3.40 3.97 12.08
N PHE A 143 4.66 4.38 12.14
CA PHE A 143 5.01 5.79 12.06
C PHE A 143 5.09 6.21 10.59
N HIS A 144 4.32 7.23 10.24
CA HIS A 144 4.10 7.67 8.87
C HIS A 144 5.29 8.45 8.30
N ASN A 145 6.08 9.05 9.19
CA ASN A 145 7.27 9.80 8.89
C ASN A 145 8.43 9.25 9.74
N PRO A 146 9.35 8.48 9.16
CA PRO A 146 10.55 8.10 9.89
C PRO A 146 11.34 9.37 10.20
N VAL A 147 11.60 9.59 11.49
CA VAL A 147 12.44 10.67 11.99
C VAL A 147 13.63 10.07 12.70
N ASP A 148 14.80 10.69 12.59
CA ASP A 148 15.94 10.34 13.42
C ASP A 148 15.75 10.83 14.87
N LYS A 149 16.71 10.51 15.74
CA LYS A 149 16.67 10.88 17.17
C LYS A 149 16.67 12.40 17.37
N GLU A 150 17.14 13.16 16.39
CA GLU A 150 17.19 14.61 16.41
C GLU A 150 15.90 15.26 15.88
N GLY A 151 15.01 14.46 15.27
CA GLY A 151 13.72 14.88 14.71
C GLY A 151 13.77 15.25 13.23
N ARG A 152 14.82 14.87 12.50
CA ARG A 152 14.98 15.14 11.06
C ARG A 152 14.33 14.02 10.26
N SER A 153 13.64 14.38 9.18
CA SER A 153 13.16 13.42 8.19
C SER A 153 14.32 12.85 7.37
N PHE A 154 14.22 11.58 6.99
CA PHE A 154 15.12 10.96 6.02
C PHE A 154 14.79 11.37 4.58
#